data_AF-A0A7W1R6N1-F1
#
_entry.id   AF-A0A7W1R6N1-F1
#
_cell.length_a   1.000
_cell.length_b   1.000
_cell.length_c   1.000
_cell.angle_alpha   90.00
_cell.angle_beta   90.00
_cell.angle_gamma   90.00
#
_symmetry.space_group_name_H-M   'P 1'
#
loop_
_entity.id
_entity.type
_entity.pdbx_description
1 polymer ?
#
loop_
_entity_poly.entity_id
_entity_poly.type
_entity_poly.pdbx_seq_one_letter_code
_entity_poly.pdbx_strand_id
1 'polypeptide(L)'
;LALAGRHRRIVLLEDGASALHAWRVLASEGALARVHERRRTAAMLGTVAAIRLSRSARRTEVVLVGGLPVSSELTAALERRSIRHIRHDFAWARSVELPETAGEHALAGATRIVLGSALCVDGHIRRDVYEKWLRDRLGGEGDVFVPHRRDATWALQLATDLGAHVCPSGHPCAELMLRDTPDDVVIHGFPMTAAMTVPIVRSPRPTRFDVTHLVASDWTPAAPPRVVALINEIDAIARQHQPPGATPQAKIVPA
;
A
#
# COMPACT_ATOMS: atom_id res chain seq x y z
N LEU A 1 25.04 8.52 -8.97
CA LEU A 1 24.12 8.16 -10.08
C LEU A 1 24.90 7.43 -11.18
N ALA A 2 25.28 6.18 -10.91
CA ALA A 2 26.06 5.32 -11.80
C ALA A 2 25.16 4.48 -12.72
N LEU A 3 24.25 5.13 -13.47
CA LEU A 3 23.53 4.49 -14.57
C LEU A 3 24.34 4.52 -15.88
N ALA A 4 25.62 4.93 -15.81
CA ALA A 4 26.53 5.09 -16.94
C ALA A 4 27.40 3.85 -17.22
N GLY A 5 27.26 2.78 -16.43
CA GLY A 5 27.94 1.51 -16.69
C GLY A 5 27.31 0.73 -17.85
N ARG A 6 28.08 -0.17 -18.48
CA ARG A 6 27.58 -1.16 -19.45
C ARG A 6 26.78 -2.26 -18.75
N HIS A 7 25.72 -1.89 -18.05
CA HIS A 7 24.84 -2.86 -17.40
C HIS A 7 24.08 -3.61 -18.49
N ARG A 8 24.18 -4.95 -18.47
CA ARG A 8 23.39 -5.81 -19.36
C ARG A 8 21.91 -5.81 -18.98
N ARG A 9 21.61 -5.61 -17.69
CA ARG A 9 20.26 -5.59 -17.13
C ARG A 9 20.15 -4.55 -16.01
N ILE A 10 19.02 -3.86 -15.92
CA ILE A 10 18.60 -2.99 -14.82
C ILE A 10 17.29 -3.55 -14.29
N VAL A 11 17.24 -3.84 -12.99
CA VAL A 11 16.02 -4.31 -12.31
C VAL A 11 15.53 -3.22 -11.37
N LEU A 12 14.27 -2.85 -11.51
CA LEU A 12 13.58 -1.92 -10.62
C LEU A 12 12.55 -2.71 -9.82
N LEU A 13 12.72 -2.73 -8.50
CA LEU A 13 11.82 -3.40 -7.58
C LEU A 13 10.72 -2.44 -7.13
N GLU A 14 9.51 -2.95 -7.04
CA GLU A 14 8.37 -2.26 -6.46
C GLU A 14 8.61 -1.92 -4.97
N ASP A 15 8.45 -0.65 -4.63
CA ASP A 15 8.43 -0.12 -3.26
C ASP A 15 7.05 0.46 -2.98
N GLY A 16 6.06 -0.43 -2.92
CA GLY A 16 4.65 -0.11 -2.75
C GLY A 16 4.07 0.76 -3.89
N ALA A 17 2.97 1.47 -3.60
CA ALA A 17 2.17 2.17 -4.60
C ALA A 17 2.92 3.34 -5.29
N SER A 18 4.02 3.82 -4.71
CA SER A 18 4.89 4.80 -5.38
C SER A 18 5.52 4.22 -6.65
N ALA A 19 5.66 2.90 -6.76
CA ALA A 19 6.13 2.24 -7.97
C ALA A 19 5.17 2.43 -9.15
N LEU A 20 3.85 2.40 -8.92
CA LEU A 20 2.85 2.64 -9.98
C LEU A 20 3.04 4.02 -10.62
N HIS A 21 3.29 5.05 -9.81
CA HIS A 21 3.63 6.38 -10.31
C HIS A 21 4.92 6.37 -11.14
N ALA A 22 5.98 5.72 -10.65
CA ALA A 22 7.23 5.61 -11.38
C ALA A 22 7.06 4.87 -12.72
N TRP A 23 6.28 3.80 -12.75
CA TRP A 23 6.00 3.03 -13.97
C TRP A 23 5.24 3.86 -14.99
N ARG A 24 4.25 4.66 -14.57
CA ARG A 24 3.58 5.61 -15.48
C ARG A 24 4.54 6.64 -16.05
N VAL A 25 5.44 7.18 -15.22
CA VAL A 25 6.47 8.12 -15.70
C VAL A 25 7.38 7.45 -16.73
N LEU A 26 7.76 6.19 -16.53
CA LEU A 26 8.60 5.44 -17.48
C LEU A 26 7.86 5.05 -18.77
N ALA A 27 6.55 4.78 -18.68
CA ALA A 27 5.68 4.52 -19.82
C ALA A 27 5.42 5.80 -20.64
N SER A 28 5.42 6.96 -19.99
CA SER A 28 5.17 8.28 -20.57
C SER A 28 6.41 9.17 -20.49
N GLU A 29 6.23 10.47 -20.27
CA GLU A 29 7.30 11.43 -20.03
C GLU A 29 7.05 12.12 -18.69
N GLY A 30 8.11 12.32 -17.90
CA GLY A 30 7.98 12.94 -16.59
C GLY A 30 9.23 12.82 -15.73
N ALA A 31 9.12 13.30 -14.50
CA ALA A 31 10.18 13.21 -13.50
C ALA A 31 9.94 12.01 -12.57
N LEU A 32 10.95 11.14 -12.43
CA LEU A 32 10.98 10.14 -11.37
C LEU A 32 11.23 10.82 -10.02
N ALA A 33 10.15 11.31 -9.41
CA ALA A 33 10.17 11.92 -8.09
C ALA A 33 9.05 11.33 -7.23
N ARG A 34 9.25 11.33 -5.90
CA ARG A 34 8.21 10.88 -4.97
C ARG A 34 7.00 11.80 -5.06
N VAL A 35 5.81 11.26 -4.86
CA VAL A 35 4.54 12.03 -4.94
C VAL A 35 4.46 13.21 -3.96
N HIS A 36 5.20 13.14 -2.84
CA HIS A 36 5.29 14.20 -1.82
C HIS A 36 6.51 15.13 -2.01
N GLU A 37 7.38 14.88 -2.98
CA GLU A 37 8.60 15.68 -3.17
C GLU A 37 8.25 17.06 -3.75
N ARG A 38 8.76 18.11 -3.10
CA ARG A 38 8.50 19.52 -3.46
C ARG A 38 9.73 20.23 -4.03
N ARG A 39 10.93 19.66 -3.89
CA ARG A 39 12.19 20.28 -4.31
C ARG A 39 12.35 20.19 -5.82
N ARG A 40 12.58 21.34 -6.47
CA ARG A 40 12.85 21.44 -7.91
C ARG A 40 14.07 20.62 -8.34
N THR A 41 15.12 20.60 -7.51
CA THR A 41 16.33 19.82 -7.78
C THR A 41 16.06 18.32 -7.87
N ALA A 42 15.21 17.79 -6.98
CA ALA A 42 14.79 16.40 -7.02
C ALA A 42 13.98 16.08 -8.28
N ALA A 43 13.09 16.98 -8.71
CA ALA A 43 12.37 16.83 -9.97
C ALA A 43 13.31 16.83 -11.19
N MET A 44 14.28 17.75 -11.24
CA MET A 44 15.27 17.80 -12.33
C MET A 44 16.11 16.54 -12.39
N LEU A 45 16.63 16.06 -11.25
CA LEU A 45 17.37 14.80 -11.17
C LEU A 45 16.48 13.61 -11.57
N GLY A 46 15.22 13.61 -11.16
CA GLY A 46 14.22 12.63 -11.54
C GLY A 46 13.96 12.59 -13.04
N THR A 47 13.90 13.74 -13.71
CA THR A 47 13.78 13.83 -15.18
C THR A 47 15.03 13.27 -15.86
N VAL A 48 16.23 13.64 -15.39
CA VAL A 48 17.48 13.10 -15.96
C VAL A 48 17.55 11.58 -15.77
N ALA A 49 17.14 11.07 -14.61
CA ALA A 49 17.07 9.64 -14.34
C ALA A 49 16.07 8.93 -15.27
N ALA A 50 14.86 9.50 -15.45
CA ALA A 50 13.85 8.97 -16.36
C ALA A 50 14.39 8.88 -17.79
N ILE A 51 14.96 9.97 -18.32
CA ILE A 51 15.53 10.02 -19.67
C ILE A 51 16.63 8.97 -19.83
N ARG A 52 17.52 8.83 -18.83
CA ARG A 52 18.59 7.83 -18.88
C ARG A 52 18.05 6.41 -18.89
N LEU A 53 17.08 6.08 -18.01
CA LEU A 53 16.45 4.76 -17.97
C LEU A 53 15.74 4.44 -19.28
N SER A 54 14.93 5.37 -19.80
CA SER A 54 14.21 5.18 -21.07
C SER A 54 15.15 5.04 -22.27
N ARG A 55 16.29 5.74 -22.28
CA ARG A 55 17.32 5.56 -23.32
C ARG A 55 18.05 4.23 -23.17
N SER A 56 18.35 3.82 -21.94
CA SER A 56 19.00 2.55 -21.65
C SER A 56 18.11 1.35 -22.01
N ALA A 57 16.79 1.45 -21.86
CA ALA A 57 15.85 0.36 -22.20
C ALA A 57 15.98 -0.18 -23.63
N ARG A 58 16.49 0.61 -24.58
CA ARG A 58 16.75 0.18 -25.96
C ARG A 58 18.03 -0.66 -26.14
N ARG A 59 18.94 -0.63 -25.16
CA ARG A 59 20.29 -1.22 -25.24
C ARG A 59 20.61 -2.15 -24.07
N THR A 60 19.85 -2.05 -23.00
CA THR A 60 19.97 -2.74 -21.73
C THR A 60 18.59 -3.28 -21.40
N GLU A 61 18.53 -4.51 -20.90
CA GLU A 61 17.27 -5.07 -20.46
C GLU A 61 16.80 -4.33 -19.20
N VAL A 62 15.69 -3.58 -19.28
CA VAL A 62 15.07 -2.93 -18.12
C VAL A 62 13.85 -3.74 -17.71
N VAL A 63 13.86 -4.20 -16.46
CA VAL A 63 12.82 -5.06 -15.90
C VAL A 63 12.24 -4.40 -14.65
N LEU A 64 10.93 -4.26 -14.62
CA LEU A 64 10.15 -3.87 -13.46
C LEU A 64 9.63 -5.15 -12.80
N VAL A 65 9.88 -5.32 -11.50
CA VAL A 65 9.40 -6.47 -10.74
C VAL A 65 8.51 -5.96 -9.62
N GLY A 66 7.26 -6.42 -9.57
CA GLY A 66 6.30 -5.96 -8.58
C GLY A 66 5.08 -6.85 -8.42
N GLY A 67 4.44 -6.76 -7.26
CA GLY A 67 3.25 -7.54 -6.93
C GLY A 67 1.95 -6.82 -7.26
N LEU A 68 1.98 -5.49 -7.38
CA LEU A 68 0.78 -4.70 -7.61
C LEU A 68 0.17 -5.00 -8.98
N PRO A 69 -1.17 -5.03 -9.06
CA PRO A 69 -1.86 -5.16 -10.34
C PRO A 69 -1.54 -3.96 -11.23
N VAL A 70 -1.16 -4.25 -12.47
CA VAL A 70 -0.86 -3.26 -13.51
C VAL A 70 -1.86 -3.47 -14.64
N SER A 71 -2.47 -2.40 -15.10
CA SER A 71 -3.44 -2.49 -16.19
C SER A 71 -2.77 -2.97 -17.49
N SER A 72 -3.55 -3.57 -18.38
CA SER A 72 -3.08 -3.99 -19.71
C SER A 72 -2.52 -2.81 -20.51
N GLU A 73 -3.12 -1.63 -20.36
CA GLU A 73 -2.71 -0.41 -21.07
C GLU A 73 -1.34 0.08 -20.58
N LEU A 74 -1.11 0.06 -19.26
CA LEU A 74 0.18 0.44 -18.69
C LEU A 74 1.26 -0.59 -19.05
N THR A 75 0.93 -1.88 -19.03
CA THR A 75 1.84 -2.95 -19.47
C THR A 75 2.24 -2.76 -20.93
N ALA A 76 1.27 -2.56 -21.83
CA ALA A 76 1.55 -2.31 -23.24
C ALA A 76 2.35 -1.00 -23.47
N ALA A 77 2.12 0.03 -22.67
CA ALA A 77 2.88 1.28 -22.75
C ALA A 77 4.35 1.12 -22.33
N LEU A 78 4.62 0.30 -21.31
CA LEU A 78 5.97 -0.06 -20.88
C LEU A 78 6.68 -0.90 -21.96
N GLU A 79 6.00 -1.87 -22.55
CA GLU A 79 6.55 -2.72 -23.60
C GLU A 79 6.94 -1.92 -24.85
N ARG A 80 6.13 -0.94 -25.25
CA ARG A 80 6.48 0.01 -26.33
C ARG A 80 7.76 0.80 -26.06
N ARG A 81 8.16 0.94 -24.78
CA ARG A 81 9.41 1.57 -24.35
C ARG A 81 10.54 0.55 -24.13
N SER A 82 10.35 -0.71 -24.51
CA SER A 82 11.27 -1.84 -24.27
C SER A 82 11.51 -2.12 -22.78
N ILE A 83 10.54 -1.80 -21.94
CA ILE A 83 10.57 -2.07 -20.49
C ILE A 83 9.65 -3.25 -20.22
N ARG A 84 10.19 -4.32 -19.61
CA ARG A 84 9.40 -5.50 -19.26
C ARG A 84 8.85 -5.36 -17.85
N HIS A 85 7.60 -5.75 -17.64
CA HIS A 85 7.03 -5.93 -16.31
C HIS A 85 6.93 -7.42 -15.99
N ILE A 86 7.46 -7.82 -14.84
CA ILE A 86 7.34 -9.18 -14.31
C ILE A 86 6.53 -9.09 -13.03
N ARG A 87 5.37 -9.73 -13.03
CA ARG A 87 4.55 -9.86 -11.83
C ARG A 87 5.22 -10.81 -10.85
N HIS A 88 5.49 -10.34 -9.64
CA HIS A 88 5.98 -11.14 -8.54
C HIS A 88 4.80 -11.85 -7.88
N ASP A 89 4.95 -13.13 -7.62
CA ASP A 89 3.91 -13.97 -7.04
C ASP A 89 4.05 -14.12 -5.52
N PHE A 90 5.12 -13.62 -4.90
CA PHE A 90 5.40 -13.79 -3.48
C PHE A 90 5.61 -15.24 -3.02
N ALA A 91 6.17 -16.11 -3.87
CA ALA A 91 6.48 -17.49 -3.50
C ALA A 91 7.26 -17.64 -2.18
N TRP A 92 8.27 -16.79 -1.96
CA TRP A 92 9.04 -16.79 -0.71
C TRP A 92 8.19 -16.42 0.52
N ALA A 93 7.32 -15.41 0.40
CA ALA A 93 6.46 -15.00 1.52
C ALA A 93 5.43 -16.09 1.88
N ARG A 94 5.01 -16.89 0.89
CA ARG A 94 4.15 -18.05 1.12
C ARG A 94 4.88 -19.21 1.81
N SER A 95 6.17 -19.36 1.58
CA SER A 95 6.95 -20.50 2.09
C SER A 95 7.73 -20.22 3.36
N VAL A 96 7.94 -18.95 3.73
CA VAL A 96 8.78 -18.60 4.86
C VAL A 96 8.10 -18.97 6.18
N GLU A 97 8.76 -19.73 7.04
CA GLU A 97 8.30 -19.94 8.41
C GLU A 97 8.62 -18.70 9.24
N LEU A 98 7.62 -18.12 9.89
CA LEU A 98 7.82 -17.02 10.81
C LEU A 98 8.12 -17.61 12.20
N PRO A 99 9.03 -17.02 12.98
CA PRO A 99 9.14 -17.36 14.39
C PRO A 99 7.77 -17.20 15.07
N GLU A 100 7.44 -18.06 16.04
CA GLU A 100 6.16 -17.98 16.77
C GLU A 100 5.92 -16.60 17.41
N THR A 101 6.99 -15.88 17.70
CA THR A 101 7.01 -14.52 18.26
C THR A 101 6.78 -13.42 17.21
N ALA A 102 6.81 -13.74 15.92
CA ALA A 102 6.83 -12.77 14.82
C ALA A 102 5.45 -12.46 14.20
N GLY A 103 4.36 -12.71 14.93
CA GLY A 103 3.02 -12.16 14.61
C GLY A 103 1.91 -13.19 14.47
N GLU A 104 2.21 -14.48 14.33
CA GLU A 104 1.21 -15.55 14.21
C GLU A 104 0.32 -15.66 15.46
N HIS A 105 0.88 -15.47 16.66
CA HIS A 105 0.10 -15.41 17.91
C HIS A 105 -0.72 -14.12 18.06
N ALA A 106 -0.25 -12.99 17.50
CA ALA A 106 -0.92 -11.70 17.72
C ALA A 106 -2.24 -11.60 16.96
N LEU A 107 -2.41 -12.38 15.89
CA LEU A 107 -3.64 -12.44 15.10
C LEU A 107 -4.48 -13.70 15.39
N ALA A 108 -3.97 -14.62 16.20
CA ALA A 108 -4.67 -15.85 16.55
C ALA A 108 -5.94 -15.51 17.37
N GLY A 109 -7.09 -15.96 16.89
CA GLY A 109 -8.38 -15.66 17.51
C GLY A 109 -8.90 -14.24 17.25
N ALA A 110 -8.26 -13.46 16.38
CA ALA A 110 -8.77 -12.16 15.98
C ALA A 110 -10.16 -12.30 15.36
N THR A 111 -11.14 -11.55 15.87
CA THR A 111 -12.48 -11.44 15.27
C THR A 111 -12.52 -10.36 14.18
N ARG A 112 -11.63 -9.38 14.32
CA ARG A 112 -11.43 -8.27 13.38
C ARG A 112 -9.98 -7.81 13.41
N ILE A 113 -9.46 -7.43 12.26
CA ILE A 113 -8.13 -6.83 12.16
C ILE A 113 -8.27 -5.41 11.62
N VAL A 114 -7.67 -4.44 12.30
CA VAL A 114 -7.62 -3.04 11.87
C VAL A 114 -6.16 -2.66 11.61
N LEU A 115 -5.85 -2.28 10.37
CA LEU A 115 -4.52 -1.85 9.96
C LEU A 115 -4.39 -0.32 10.10
N GLY A 116 -3.35 0.10 10.81
CA GLY A 116 -2.99 1.49 11.02
C GLY A 116 -2.59 2.21 9.74
N SER A 117 -2.55 3.55 9.79
CA SER A 117 -2.27 4.38 8.61
C SER A 117 -1.49 5.63 8.95
N ALA A 118 -0.39 5.84 8.22
CA ALA A 118 0.40 7.06 8.35
C ALA A 118 -0.28 8.32 7.77
N LEU A 119 -1.46 8.23 7.14
CA LEU A 119 -2.13 9.40 6.56
C LEU A 119 -2.37 10.50 7.60
N CYS A 120 -2.66 10.14 8.85
CA CYS A 120 -2.87 11.13 9.91
C CYS A 120 -1.55 11.74 10.39
N VAL A 121 -0.53 10.92 10.68
CA VAL A 121 0.76 11.42 11.18
C VAL A 121 1.51 12.25 10.12
N ASP A 122 1.29 11.95 8.83
CA ASP A 122 1.80 12.73 7.71
C ASP A 122 0.99 14.01 7.45
N GLY A 123 -0.06 14.25 8.24
CA GLY A 123 -0.92 15.43 8.14
C GLY A 123 -1.79 15.45 6.88
N HIS A 124 -2.05 14.30 6.25
CA HIS A 124 -2.89 14.20 5.05
C HIS A 124 -4.38 14.11 5.38
N ILE A 125 -4.74 13.48 6.49
CA ILE A 125 -6.10 13.49 7.04
C ILE A 125 -6.12 14.13 8.42
N ARG A 126 -7.28 14.64 8.84
CA ARG A 126 -7.43 15.25 10.16
C ARG A 126 -7.40 14.18 11.26
N ARG A 127 -6.89 14.55 12.43
CA ARG A 127 -6.78 13.65 13.59
C ARG A 127 -8.14 13.15 14.07
N ASP A 128 -9.11 14.03 14.17
CA ASP A 128 -10.48 13.69 14.57
C ASP A 128 -11.15 12.68 13.61
N VAL A 129 -10.85 12.79 12.30
CA VAL A 129 -11.29 11.79 11.31
C VAL A 129 -10.68 10.43 11.60
N TYR A 130 -9.37 10.38 11.90
CA TYR A 130 -8.68 9.12 12.20
C TYR A 130 -9.12 8.51 13.54
N GLU A 131 -9.30 9.32 14.58
CA GLU A 131 -9.82 8.89 15.89
C GLU A 131 -11.25 8.36 15.78
N LYS A 132 -12.14 9.08 15.08
CA LYS A 132 -13.50 8.61 14.84
C LYS A 132 -13.48 7.27 14.09
N TRP A 133 -12.66 7.16 13.05
CA TRP A 133 -12.52 5.93 12.29
C TRP A 133 -12.06 4.76 13.17
N LEU A 134 -11.06 4.95 14.05
CA LEU A 134 -10.64 3.91 14.99
C LEU A 134 -11.78 3.48 15.92
N ARG A 135 -12.56 4.42 16.45
CA ARG A 135 -13.74 4.13 17.30
C ARG A 135 -14.84 3.39 16.54
N ASP A 136 -15.02 3.69 15.26
CA ASP A 136 -16.01 3.01 14.42
C ASP A 136 -15.57 1.57 14.06
N ARG A 137 -14.25 1.30 14.01
CA ARG A 137 -13.70 0.01 13.55
C ARG A 137 -13.23 -0.90 14.66
N LEU A 138 -12.94 -0.39 15.85
CA LEU A 138 -12.59 -1.18 17.01
C LEU A 138 -13.80 -1.26 17.94
N GLY A 139 -14.25 -2.48 18.24
CA GLY A 139 -15.47 -2.80 18.96
C GLY A 139 -15.29 -3.60 20.26
N GLY A 140 -14.04 -3.85 20.68
CA GLY A 140 -13.73 -4.47 21.97
C GLY A 140 -12.89 -5.74 21.87
N GLU A 141 -13.12 -6.66 22.80
CA GLU A 141 -12.33 -7.89 22.97
C GLU A 141 -12.30 -8.75 21.69
N GLY A 142 -11.11 -9.22 21.31
CA GLY A 142 -10.87 -9.99 20.10
C GLY A 142 -10.50 -9.15 18.86
N ASP A 143 -10.71 -7.83 18.89
CA ASP A 143 -10.22 -6.95 17.83
C ASP A 143 -8.70 -6.76 17.95
N VAL A 144 -8.00 -6.83 16.82
CA VAL A 144 -6.55 -6.61 16.76
C VAL A 144 -6.23 -5.36 15.96
N PHE A 145 -5.47 -4.45 16.57
CA PHE A 145 -4.92 -3.29 15.89
C PHE A 145 -3.46 -3.53 15.51
N VAL A 146 -3.18 -3.53 14.21
CA VAL A 146 -1.82 -3.63 13.66
C VAL A 146 -1.35 -2.24 13.29
N PRO A 147 -0.50 -1.58 14.10
CA PRO A 147 -0.12 -0.20 13.84
C PRO A 147 0.74 -0.07 12.59
N HIS A 148 0.59 1.04 11.87
CA HIS A 148 1.60 1.43 10.91
C HIS A 148 2.90 1.76 11.66
N ARG A 149 4.07 1.45 11.10
CA ARG A 149 5.39 1.77 11.70
C ARG A 149 5.66 3.25 12.05
N ARG A 150 4.75 4.14 11.65
CA ARG A 150 4.81 5.60 11.88
C ARG A 150 3.61 6.09 12.69
N ASP A 151 2.73 5.19 13.13
CA ASP A 151 1.59 5.61 13.93
C ASP A 151 2.05 6.29 15.22
N ALA A 152 1.30 7.32 15.59
CA ALA A 152 1.58 8.10 16.77
C ALA A 152 1.15 7.33 18.02
N THR A 153 1.83 7.58 19.14
CA THR A 153 1.55 6.96 20.43
C THR A 153 0.09 7.11 20.87
N TRP A 154 -0.57 8.21 20.53
CA TRP A 154 -1.98 8.42 20.87
C TRP A 154 -2.92 7.44 20.16
N ALA A 155 -2.59 6.97 18.95
CA ALA A 155 -3.43 6.03 18.21
C ALA A 155 -3.32 4.63 18.83
N LEU A 156 -2.11 4.25 19.27
CA LEU A 156 -1.87 3.03 20.04
C LEU A 156 -2.65 3.06 21.34
N GLN A 157 -2.54 4.15 22.10
CA GLN A 157 -3.27 4.32 23.37
C GLN A 157 -4.78 4.25 23.15
N LEU A 158 -5.31 4.94 22.14
CA LEU A 158 -6.74 4.89 21.81
C LEU A 158 -7.20 3.46 21.48
N ALA A 159 -6.42 2.71 20.69
CA ALA A 159 -6.77 1.32 20.38
C ALA A 159 -6.78 0.44 21.64
N THR A 160 -5.80 0.61 22.54
CA THR A 160 -5.78 -0.05 23.85
C THR A 160 -6.98 0.33 24.72
N ASP A 161 -7.32 1.63 24.79
CA ASP A 161 -8.46 2.13 25.58
C ASP A 161 -9.81 1.61 25.04
N LEU A 162 -9.88 1.29 23.75
CA LEU A 162 -11.03 0.65 23.09
C LEU A 162 -11.05 -0.88 23.31
N GLY A 163 -10.09 -1.45 24.05
CA GLY A 163 -10.03 -2.87 24.37
C GLY A 163 -9.41 -3.75 23.29
N ALA A 164 -8.80 -3.17 22.25
CA ALA A 164 -8.16 -3.92 21.19
C ALA A 164 -6.79 -4.46 21.63
N HIS A 165 -6.42 -5.65 21.13
CA HIS A 165 -5.04 -6.11 21.20
C HIS A 165 -4.19 -5.30 20.22
N VAL A 166 -3.20 -4.55 20.72
CA VAL A 166 -2.30 -3.77 19.87
C VAL A 166 -1.05 -4.58 19.58
N CYS A 167 -0.81 -4.90 18.30
CA CYS A 167 0.38 -5.62 17.89
C CYS A 167 1.65 -4.80 18.22
N PRO A 168 2.72 -5.44 18.74
CA PRO A 168 3.98 -4.76 19.02
C PRO A 168 4.57 -4.08 17.79
N SER A 169 5.21 -2.93 17.97
CA SER A 169 5.96 -2.27 16.89
C SER A 169 7.09 -3.16 16.37
N GLY A 170 7.36 -3.11 15.07
CA GLY A 170 8.45 -3.88 14.44
C GLY A 170 8.04 -5.27 13.98
N HIS A 171 6.74 -5.55 13.95
CA HIS A 171 6.19 -6.72 13.28
C HIS A 171 6.58 -6.77 11.78
N PRO A 172 6.57 -7.95 11.13
CA PRO A 172 6.80 -8.09 9.70
C PRO A 172 5.85 -7.24 8.85
N CYS A 173 6.10 -7.22 7.53
CA CYS A 173 5.18 -6.56 6.61
C CYS A 173 3.79 -7.25 6.64
N ALA A 174 2.76 -6.51 6.25
CA ALA A 174 1.37 -6.96 6.32
C ALA A 174 1.12 -8.27 5.55
N GLU A 175 1.82 -8.48 4.44
CA GLU A 175 1.80 -9.72 3.66
C GLU A 175 2.16 -10.96 4.47
N LEU A 176 3.17 -10.86 5.33
CA LEU A 176 3.63 -11.97 6.16
C LEU A 176 2.72 -12.15 7.36
N MET A 177 2.35 -11.05 8.03
CA MET A 177 1.46 -11.11 9.19
C MET A 177 0.09 -11.70 8.83
N LEU A 178 -0.51 -11.23 7.74
CA LEU A 178 -1.90 -11.56 7.40
C LEU A 178 -2.02 -12.86 6.62
N ARG A 179 -0.90 -13.47 6.21
CA ARG A 179 -0.88 -14.71 5.42
C ARG A 179 -1.81 -15.77 6.03
N ASP A 180 -1.71 -15.97 7.33
CA ASP A 180 -2.39 -17.04 8.05
C ASP A 180 -3.62 -16.59 8.85
N THR A 181 -4.10 -15.38 8.59
CA THR A 181 -5.38 -14.90 9.12
C THR A 181 -6.52 -15.87 8.72
N PRO A 182 -7.52 -16.11 9.59
CA PRO A 182 -8.71 -16.88 9.24
C PRO A 182 -9.51 -16.29 8.06
N ASP A 183 -10.22 -17.13 7.32
CA ASP A 183 -10.91 -16.74 6.07
C ASP A 183 -12.18 -15.89 6.29
N ASP A 184 -12.75 -15.94 7.50
CA ASP A 184 -13.93 -15.19 7.91
C ASP A 184 -13.61 -13.81 8.49
N VAL A 185 -12.36 -13.57 8.90
CA VAL A 185 -11.90 -12.29 9.45
C VAL A 185 -11.86 -11.20 8.39
N VAL A 186 -12.44 -10.06 8.72
CA VAL A 186 -12.41 -8.85 7.89
C VAL A 186 -11.24 -7.96 8.34
N ILE A 187 -10.45 -7.53 7.36
CA ILE A 187 -9.31 -6.65 7.55
C ILE A 187 -9.73 -5.23 7.14
N HIS A 188 -9.75 -4.32 8.11
CA HIS A 188 -10.13 -2.93 7.89
C HIS A 188 -8.89 -2.04 7.74
N GLY A 189 -9.01 -1.00 6.93
CA GLY A 189 -7.99 0.04 6.86
C GLY A 189 -8.30 1.12 5.84
N PHE A 190 -7.42 2.12 5.76
CA PHE A 190 -7.42 3.07 4.65
C PHE A 190 -6.82 2.43 3.38
N PRO A 191 -6.92 3.09 2.21
CA PRO A 191 -6.33 2.54 0.99
C PRO A 191 -4.83 2.30 1.17
N MET A 192 -4.41 1.06 0.93
CA MET A 192 -3.05 0.59 1.20
C MET A 192 -2.66 -0.50 0.19
N THR A 193 -1.35 -0.71 0.02
CA THR A 193 -0.84 -1.73 -0.89
C THR A 193 -1.18 -3.15 -0.46
N ALA A 194 -1.23 -3.39 0.86
CA ALA A 194 -1.57 -4.69 1.44
C ALA A 194 -2.92 -5.22 0.95
N ALA A 195 -3.89 -4.34 0.65
CA ALA A 195 -5.19 -4.73 0.11
C ALA A 195 -5.10 -5.39 -1.28
N MET A 196 -3.99 -5.19 -2.01
CA MET A 196 -3.74 -5.78 -3.33
C MET A 196 -2.73 -6.93 -3.27
N THR A 197 -1.76 -6.88 -2.35
CA THR A 197 -0.67 -7.87 -2.25
C THR A 197 -1.01 -9.05 -1.35
N VAL A 198 -1.71 -8.85 -0.23
CA VAL A 198 -2.12 -9.94 0.68
C VAL A 198 -2.97 -11.00 -0.03
N PRO A 199 -3.94 -10.66 -0.91
CA PRO A 199 -4.69 -11.68 -1.66
C PRO A 199 -3.79 -12.57 -2.54
N ILE A 200 -2.66 -12.07 -3.05
CA ILE A 200 -1.70 -12.84 -3.84
C ILE A 200 -0.94 -13.84 -2.96
N VAL A 201 -0.59 -13.41 -1.75
CA VAL A 201 0.12 -14.24 -0.76
C VAL A 201 -0.81 -15.32 -0.19
N ARG A 202 -2.08 -14.99 0.06
CA ARG A 202 -3.06 -15.93 0.63
C ARG A 202 -3.68 -16.88 -0.40
N SER A 203 -3.56 -16.57 -1.70
CA SER A 203 -4.13 -17.40 -2.78
C SER A 203 -3.77 -18.89 -2.62
N PRO A 204 -4.76 -19.82 -2.72
CA PRO A 204 -6.13 -19.60 -3.19
C PRO A 204 -7.14 -19.18 -2.11
N ARG A 205 -6.73 -18.96 -0.84
CA ARG A 205 -7.64 -18.59 0.24
C ARG A 205 -8.23 -17.20 0.02
N PRO A 206 -9.52 -17.00 0.32
CA PRO A 206 -10.16 -15.70 0.19
C PRO A 206 -9.60 -14.71 1.21
N THR A 207 -9.50 -13.45 0.82
CA THR A 207 -9.16 -12.35 1.74
C THR A 207 -10.24 -11.29 1.68
N ARG A 208 -10.68 -10.84 2.85
CA ARG A 208 -11.72 -9.81 2.98
C ARG A 208 -11.11 -8.54 3.51
N PHE A 209 -10.95 -7.55 2.63
CA PHE A 209 -10.60 -6.19 3.03
C PHE A 209 -11.86 -5.32 3.04
N ASP A 210 -12.04 -4.52 4.08
CA ASP A 210 -12.95 -3.38 4.13
C ASP A 210 -12.11 -2.09 4.10
N VAL A 211 -11.89 -1.58 2.89
CA VAL A 211 -11.12 -0.36 2.66
C VAL A 211 -12.02 0.86 2.83
N THR A 212 -11.70 1.70 3.80
CA THR A 212 -12.43 2.94 4.07
C THR A 212 -12.10 3.99 3.02
N HIS A 213 -13.12 4.43 2.28
CA HIS A 213 -13.01 5.52 1.32
C HIS A 213 -12.88 6.87 2.01
N LEU A 214 -11.90 7.66 1.58
CA LEU A 214 -11.73 9.04 2.02
C LEU A 214 -12.49 9.98 1.09
N VAL A 215 -13.41 10.77 1.66
CA VAL A 215 -14.13 11.80 0.90
C VAL A 215 -13.39 13.14 0.98
N ALA A 216 -13.80 14.11 0.15
CA ALA A 216 -13.14 15.42 0.07
C ALA A 216 -12.96 16.11 1.44
N SER A 217 -13.93 15.98 2.35
CA SER A 217 -13.90 16.59 3.69
C SER A 217 -12.94 15.92 4.68
N ASP A 218 -12.40 14.74 4.36
CA ASP A 218 -11.48 14.01 5.23
C ASP A 218 -10.04 14.49 5.09
N TRP A 219 -9.71 15.07 3.94
CA TRP A 219 -8.39 15.58 3.61
C TRP A 219 -8.10 16.90 4.31
N THR A 220 -6.87 17.07 4.77
CA THR A 220 -6.41 18.39 5.23
C THR A 220 -6.04 19.27 4.03
N PRO A 221 -6.03 20.61 4.18
CA PRO A 221 -5.48 21.50 3.17
C PRO A 221 -3.98 21.27 2.86
N ALA A 222 -3.26 20.59 3.75
CA ALA A 222 -1.83 20.29 3.59
C ALA A 222 -1.58 19.05 2.71
N ALA A 223 -2.59 18.22 2.46
CA ALA A 223 -2.50 17.03 1.63
C ALA A 223 -2.15 17.42 0.18
N PRO A 224 -0.98 17.00 -0.36
CA PRO A 224 -0.63 17.31 -1.74
C PRO A 224 -1.63 16.66 -2.72
N PRO A 225 -2.08 17.34 -3.79
CA PRO A 225 -3.03 16.75 -4.75
C PRO A 225 -2.56 15.43 -5.36
N ARG A 226 -1.24 15.26 -5.54
CA ARG A 226 -0.64 14.01 -6.03
C ARG A 226 -0.76 12.85 -5.03
N VAL A 227 -0.74 13.14 -3.73
CA VAL A 227 -0.98 12.12 -2.70
C VAL A 227 -2.45 11.73 -2.70
N VAL A 228 -3.37 12.70 -2.75
CA VAL A 228 -4.82 12.44 -2.85
C VAL A 228 -5.12 11.57 -4.06
N ALA A 229 -4.58 11.92 -5.23
CA ALA A 229 -4.75 11.15 -6.47
C ALA A 229 -4.22 9.71 -6.33
N LEU A 230 -3.03 9.54 -5.74
CA LEU A 230 -2.44 8.20 -5.53
C LEU A 230 -3.29 7.35 -4.57
N ILE A 231 -3.77 7.92 -3.46
CA ILE A 231 -4.60 7.19 -2.50
C ILE A 231 -5.95 6.81 -3.12
N ASN A 232 -6.58 7.71 -3.87
CA ASN A 232 -7.82 7.41 -4.60
C ASN A 232 -7.61 6.32 -5.66
N GLU A 233 -6.44 6.28 -6.29
CA GLU A 233 -6.10 5.24 -7.24
C GLU A 233 -5.92 3.88 -6.55
N ILE A 234 -5.17 3.83 -5.44
CA ILE A 234 -5.02 2.61 -4.63
C ILE A 234 -6.39 2.09 -4.20
N ASP A 235 -7.26 3.00 -3.79
CA ASP A 235 -8.63 2.69 -3.37
C ASP A 235 -9.45 2.09 -4.54
N ALA A 236 -9.41 2.72 -5.72
CA ALA A 236 -10.09 2.21 -6.90
C ALA A 236 -9.60 0.81 -7.29
N ILE A 237 -8.28 0.58 -7.26
CA ILE A 237 -7.69 -0.73 -7.57
C ILE A 237 -8.07 -1.76 -6.51
N ALA A 238 -7.97 -1.42 -5.23
CA ALA A 238 -8.32 -2.32 -4.13
C ALA A 238 -9.77 -2.82 -4.25
N ARG A 239 -10.71 -1.95 -4.63
CA ARG A 239 -12.12 -2.33 -4.85
C ARG A 239 -12.35 -3.24 -6.04
N GLN A 240 -11.60 -3.06 -7.12
CA GLN A 240 -11.67 -3.98 -8.28
C GLN A 240 -11.24 -5.40 -7.91
N HIS A 241 -10.46 -5.54 -6.85
CA HIS A 241 -9.96 -6.81 -6.35
C HIS A 241 -10.66 -7.31 -5.07
N GLN A 242 -11.72 -6.63 -4.60
CA GLN A 242 -12.59 -7.14 -3.55
C GLN A 242 -13.57 -8.17 -4.12
N PRO A 243 -13.92 -9.24 -3.36
CA PRO A 243 -14.96 -10.16 -3.77
C PRO A 243 -16.32 -9.44 -3.90
N PRO A 244 -17.16 -9.79 -4.90
CA PRO A 244 -18.48 -9.19 -5.07
C PRO A 244 -19.33 -9.39 -3.81
N GLY A 245 -19.84 -8.30 -3.24
CA GLY A 245 -20.66 -8.30 -2.02
C GLY A 245 -20.10 -7.47 -0.85
N ALA A 246 -18.85 -7.02 -0.92
CA ALA A 246 -18.32 -6.00 -0.01
C ALA A 246 -18.99 -4.65 -0.35
N THR A 247 -20.13 -4.36 0.28
CA THR A 247 -20.78 -3.06 0.11
C THR A 247 -19.86 -1.97 0.67
N PRO A 248 -19.48 -0.93 -0.09
CA PRO A 248 -18.83 0.23 0.50
C PRO A 248 -19.81 0.84 1.49
N GLN A 249 -19.50 0.83 2.78
CA GLN A 249 -20.26 1.66 3.71
C GLN A 249 -19.94 3.12 3.39
N ALA A 250 -20.82 3.74 2.58
CA ALA A 250 -20.97 5.18 2.55
C ALA A 250 -21.30 5.64 3.98
N LYS A 251 -20.59 6.65 4.47
CA LYS A 251 -20.78 7.21 5.81
C LYS A 251 -22.26 7.45 6.09
N ILE A 252 -22.70 6.96 7.25
CA ILE A 252 -23.84 7.54 7.97
C ILE A 252 -23.47 9.00 8.24
N VAL A 253 -24.13 9.91 7.53
CA VAL A 253 -24.17 11.33 7.85
C VAL A 253 -25.00 11.45 9.14
N PRO A 254 -24.49 12.00 10.24
CA PRO A 254 -25.36 12.32 11.37
C PRO A 254 -26.32 13.44 10.94
N ALA A 255 -27.60 13.27 11.26
CA ALA A 255 -28.65 14.27 11.14
C ALA A 255 -28.38 15.48 12.05
#